data_AF-A0AAV5UBN9-F1
#
_entry.id   AF-A0AAV5UBN9-F1
#
_cell.length_a   1.000
_cell.length_b   1.000
_cell.length_c   1.000
_cell.angle_alpha   90.00
_cell.angle_beta   90.00
_cell.angle_gamma   90.00
#
_symmetry.space_group_name_H-M   'P 1'
#
loop_
_entity.id
_entity.type
_entity.pdbx_description
1 polymer ?
#
loop_
_entity_poly.entity_id
_entity_poly.type
_entity_poly.pdbx_seq_one_letter_code
_entity_poly.pdbx_strand_id
1 'polypeptide(L)'
;TGNYQMSDRLTQLQECINEQAGHFCNSIGVLQGTAQPCGFDTNKEMQDEQYCDLYASLVARTAKDIELFIDSIPIEENMNDLNKEELTAANEKRKEVSRGIEGLR
;
A
#
# COMPACT_ATOMS: atom_id res chain seq x y z
N THR A 1 1.70 18.31 9.82
CA THR A 1 0.64 17.43 9.29
C THR A 1 1.15 16.40 8.28
N GLY A 2 2.37 16.54 7.72
CA GLY A 2 2.92 15.59 6.73
C GLY A 2 3.37 14.22 7.25
N ASN A 3 3.85 14.10 8.50
CA ASN A 3 4.35 12.82 9.02
C ASN A 3 3.27 11.77 9.29
N TYR A 4 2.06 12.19 9.69
CA TYR A 4 0.93 11.26 9.86
C TYR A 4 0.53 10.65 8.50
N GLN A 5 0.41 11.48 7.48
CA GLN A 5 0.02 11.04 6.14
C GLN A 5 1.05 10.10 5.48
N MET A 6 2.33 10.24 5.83
CA MET A 6 3.40 9.34 5.36
C MET A 6 3.39 7.98 6.09
N SER A 7 3.18 7.97 7.41
CA SER A 7 3.00 6.74 8.19
C SER A 7 1.79 5.95 7.72
N ASP A 8 0.68 6.64 7.42
CA ASP A 8 -0.55 6.00 6.95
C ASP A 8 -0.36 5.36 5.57
N ARG A 9 0.34 6.04 4.64
CA ARG A 9 0.62 5.50 3.30
C ARG A 9 1.58 4.32 3.32
N LEU A 10 2.61 4.36 4.15
CA LEU A 10 3.54 3.24 4.31
C LEU A 10 2.82 2.02 4.90
N THR A 11 1.94 2.24 5.88
CA THR A 11 1.11 1.18 6.47
C THR A 11 0.17 0.58 5.42
N GLN A 12 -0.51 1.42 4.63
CA GLN A 12 -1.39 0.96 3.53
C GLN A 12 -0.62 0.17 2.46
N LEU A 13 0.59 0.62 2.10
CA LEU A 13 1.43 -0.13 1.15
C LEU A 13 1.79 -1.52 1.69
N GLN A 14 2.12 -1.64 2.98
CA GLN A 14 2.37 -2.94 3.60
C GLN A 14 1.13 -3.83 3.59
N GLU A 15 -0.05 -3.28 3.86
CA GLU A 15 -1.31 -4.02 3.79
C GLU A 15 -1.59 -4.54 2.38
N CYS A 16 -1.42 -3.71 1.34
CA CYS A 16 -1.59 -4.13 -0.06
C CYS A 16 -0.58 -5.20 -0.49
N ILE A 17 0.68 -5.11 -0.06
CA ILE A 17 1.69 -6.15 -0.35
C ILE A 17 1.30 -7.48 0.30
N ASN A 18 0.80 -7.43 1.54
CA ASN A 18 0.36 -8.64 2.24
C ASN A 18 -0.88 -9.26 1.56
N GLU A 19 -1.83 -8.43 1.12
CA GLU A 19 -3.00 -8.87 0.37
C GLU A 19 -2.61 -9.50 -0.99
N GLN A 20 -1.66 -8.88 -1.71
CA GLN A 20 -1.10 -9.41 -2.95
C GLN A 20 -0.48 -10.80 -2.78
N ALA A 21 0.30 -10.99 -1.71
CA ALA A 21 0.86 -12.29 -1.36
C ALA A 21 -0.24 -13.31 -1.04
N GLY A 22 -1.30 -12.88 -0.36
CA GLY A 22 -2.51 -13.68 -0.11
C GLY A 22 -3.18 -14.14 -1.41
N HIS A 23 -3.34 -13.24 -2.39
CA HIS A 23 -3.89 -13.62 -3.71
C HIS A 23 -3.05 -14.68 -4.40
N PHE A 24 -1.72 -14.57 -4.40
CA PHE A 24 -0.85 -15.60 -4.98
C PHE A 24 -1.01 -16.95 -4.27
N CYS A 25 -0.91 -16.98 -2.95
CA CYS A 25 -1.02 -18.23 -2.19
C CYS A 25 -2.39 -18.90 -2.39
N ASN A 26 -3.47 -18.11 -2.31
CA ASN A 26 -4.83 -18.62 -2.48
C ASN A 26 -5.07 -19.10 -3.91
N SER A 27 -4.60 -18.36 -4.92
CA SER A 27 -4.73 -18.75 -6.32
C SER A 27 -4.04 -20.08 -6.61
N ILE A 28 -2.80 -20.25 -6.13
CA ILE A 28 -2.05 -21.49 -6.31
C ILE A 28 -2.79 -22.65 -5.63
N GLY A 29 -3.23 -22.45 -4.38
CA GLY A 29 -3.95 -23.48 -3.63
C GLY A 29 -5.25 -23.91 -4.31
N VAL A 30 -6.05 -22.95 -4.81
CA VAL A 30 -7.30 -23.24 -5.53
C VAL A 30 -7.01 -23.94 -6.84
N LEU A 31 -6.09 -23.43 -7.66
CA LEU A 31 -5.77 -24.02 -8.96
C LEU A 31 -5.22 -25.44 -8.82
N GLN A 32 -4.36 -25.70 -7.83
CA GLN A 32 -3.86 -27.05 -7.57
C GLN A 32 -4.94 -27.98 -7.01
N GLY A 33 -5.84 -27.47 -6.16
CA GLY A 33 -6.92 -28.25 -5.56
C GLY A 33 -8.06 -28.57 -6.52
N THR A 34 -8.24 -27.75 -7.58
CA THR A 34 -9.28 -27.91 -8.60
C THR A 34 -8.77 -28.57 -9.87
N ALA A 35 -7.44 -28.64 -10.06
CA ALA A 35 -6.82 -29.30 -11.19
C ALA A 35 -7.27 -30.76 -11.33
N GLN A 36 -7.93 -31.06 -12.46
CA GLN A 36 -8.24 -32.42 -12.87
C GLN A 36 -7.00 -33.06 -13.53
N PRO A 37 -6.78 -34.38 -13.38
CA PRO A 37 -5.75 -35.08 -14.14
C PRO A 37 -6.04 -34.96 -15.64
N CYS A 38 -5.21 -34.24 -16.39
CA CYS A 38 -5.33 -34.13 -17.84
C CYS A 38 -4.28 -35.03 -18.52
N GLY A 39 -4.66 -35.61 -19.67
CA GLY A 39 -3.73 -36.29 -20.54
C GLY A 39 -2.96 -35.29 -21.40
N PHE A 40 -1.83 -35.70 -21.97
CA PHE A 40 -1.02 -34.85 -22.85
C PHE A 40 -1.80 -34.27 -24.06
N ASP A 41 -2.92 -34.89 -24.45
CA ASP A 41 -3.76 -34.48 -25.58
C ASP A 41 -5.04 -33.68 -25.21
N THR A 42 -5.44 -33.61 -23.94
CA THR A 42 -6.74 -33.02 -23.55
C THR A 42 -6.63 -31.60 -23.03
N ASN A 43 -6.44 -30.63 -23.94
CA ASN A 43 -6.50 -29.19 -23.62
C ASN A 43 -7.95 -28.65 -23.45
N LYS A 44 -8.97 -29.43 -23.82
CA LYS A 44 -10.37 -28.94 -23.84
C LYS A 44 -11.04 -28.88 -22.47
N GLU A 45 -10.57 -29.65 -21.49
CA GLU A 45 -11.18 -29.70 -20.14
C GLU A 45 -10.72 -28.55 -19.24
N MET A 46 -9.70 -27.78 -19.63
CA MET A 46 -9.22 -26.61 -18.89
C MET A 46 -10.04 -25.33 -19.15
N GLN A 47 -11.09 -25.38 -19.99
CA GLN A 47 -11.78 -24.18 -20.46
C GLN A 47 -12.81 -23.58 -19.49
N ASP A 48 -13.11 -24.25 -18.36
CA ASP A 48 -14.09 -23.78 -17.38
C ASP A 48 -13.45 -23.37 -16.03
N GLU A 49 -12.18 -22.96 -16.07
CA GLU A 49 -11.41 -22.56 -14.88
C GLU A 49 -11.73 -21.11 -14.46
N GLN A 50 -12.93 -20.85 -13.96
CA GLN A 50 -13.42 -19.51 -13.60
C GLN A 50 -12.56 -18.80 -12.53
N TYR A 51 -11.79 -19.56 -11.74
CA TYR A 51 -10.90 -19.02 -10.72
C TYR A 51 -9.67 -18.33 -11.30
N CYS A 52 -9.19 -18.74 -12.48
CA CYS A 52 -8.05 -18.10 -13.15
C CYS A 52 -8.32 -16.62 -13.41
N ASP A 53 -9.45 -16.30 -14.05
CA ASP A 53 -9.80 -14.93 -14.41
C ASP A 53 -10.04 -14.06 -13.16
N LEU A 54 -10.68 -14.63 -12.13
CA LEU A 54 -10.88 -13.95 -10.85
C LEU A 54 -9.55 -13.58 -10.19
N TYR A 55 -8.65 -14.55 -10.01
CA TYR A 55 -7.36 -14.29 -9.36
C TYR A 55 -6.45 -13.42 -10.21
N ALA A 56 -6.47 -13.56 -11.54
CA ALA A 56 -5.76 -12.65 -12.44
C ALA A 56 -6.23 -11.20 -12.26
N SER A 57 -7.54 -10.98 -12.15
CA SER A 57 -8.13 -9.66 -11.92
C SER A 57 -7.73 -9.08 -10.56
N LEU A 58 -7.77 -9.89 -9.50
CA LEU A 58 -7.36 -9.49 -8.14
C LEU A 58 -5.88 -9.13 -8.10
N VAL A 59 -5.02 -9.99 -8.65
CA VAL A 59 -3.57 -9.77 -8.73
C VAL A 59 -3.25 -8.49 -9.51
N ALA A 60 -3.87 -8.30 -10.68
CA ALA A 60 -3.60 -7.12 -11.51
C ALA A 60 -4.05 -5.81 -10.83
N ARG A 61 -5.21 -5.84 -10.17
CA ARG A 61 -5.74 -4.68 -9.46
C ARG A 61 -4.86 -4.30 -8.27
N THR A 62 -4.55 -5.25 -7.40
CA THR A 62 -3.74 -5.00 -6.20
C THR A 62 -2.32 -4.58 -6.57
N ALA A 63 -1.75 -5.13 -7.65
CA ALA A 63 -0.47 -4.66 -8.20
C ALA A 63 -0.55 -3.20 -8.68
N LYS A 64 -1.66 -2.79 -9.31
CA LYS A 64 -1.85 -1.40 -9.74
C LYS A 64 -2.00 -0.46 -8.55
N ASP A 65 -2.71 -0.88 -7.50
CA ASP A 65 -2.84 -0.11 -6.28
C ASP A 65 -1.47 0.09 -5.59
N ILE A 66 -0.63 -0.94 -5.56
CA ILE A 66 0.76 -0.86 -5.07
C ILE A 66 1.56 0.19 -5.86
N GLU A 67 1.49 0.18 -7.20
CA GLU A 67 2.15 1.19 -8.03
C GLU A 67 1.70 2.61 -7.67
N LEU A 68 0.39 2.84 -7.58
CA LEU A 68 -0.16 4.14 -7.23
C LEU A 68 0.24 4.59 -5.82
N PHE A 69 0.31 3.65 -4.86
CA PHE A 69 0.78 3.96 -3.52
C PHE A 69 2.24 4.40 -3.54
N ILE A 70 3.11 3.69 -4.26
CA ILE A 70 4.53 4.03 -4.41
C ILE A 70 4.69 5.42 -5.03
N ASP A 71 3.97 5.71 -6.13
CA ASP A 71 4.01 7.02 -6.80
C ASP A 71 3.51 8.17 -5.91
N SER A 72 2.67 7.84 -4.93
CA SER A 72 2.11 8.79 -3.98
C SER A 72 2.97 9.03 -2.74
N ILE A 73 4.06 8.26 -2.57
CA ILE A 73 5.02 8.50 -1.49
C ILE A 73 5.77 9.79 -1.81
N PRO A 74 5.76 10.79 -0.90
CA PRO A 74 6.55 11.99 -1.08
C PRO A 74 8.04 11.60 -1.18
N ILE A 75 8.65 11.81 -2.35
CA ILE A 75 10.09 11.57 -2.55
C ILE A 75 10.85 12.57 -1.66
N GLU A 76 11.70 12.06 -0.78
CA GLU A 76 12.47 12.82 0.21
C GLU A 76 13.54 13.77 -0.39
N GLU A 77 13.49 14.16 -1.66
CA GLU A 77 14.40 15.19 -2.19
C GLU A 77 14.21 16.56 -1.53
N ASN A 78 13.08 16.78 -0.83
CA ASN A 78 12.81 17.97 0.00
C ASN A 78 13.06 17.79 1.51
N MET A 79 13.64 16.68 1.97
CA MET A 79 14.04 16.49 3.38
C MET A 79 15.42 17.06 3.71
N ASN A 80 15.97 17.93 2.87
CA ASN A 80 17.21 18.64 3.15
C ASN A 80 16.92 19.98 3.83
N ASP A 81 17.22 20.04 5.14
CA ASP A 81 17.34 21.19 6.07
C ASP A 81 16.24 22.28 6.14
N LEU A 82 15.55 22.61 5.05
CA LEU A 82 14.45 23.58 4.97
C LEU A 82 13.29 23.20 5.91
N ASN A 83 12.92 21.92 5.96
CA ASN A 83 11.85 21.45 6.85
C ASN A 83 12.22 21.53 8.34
N LYS A 84 13.50 21.45 8.70
CA LYS A 84 13.91 21.52 10.12
C LYS A 84 13.79 22.95 10.64
N GLU A 85 14.21 23.93 9.85
CA GLU A 85 14.13 25.34 10.24
C GLU A 85 12.66 25.80 10.34
N GLU A 86 11.82 25.41 9.37
CA GLU A 86 10.37 25.66 9.43
C GLU A 86 9.69 24.94 10.60
N LEU A 87 10.07 23.69 10.92
CA LEU A 87 9.56 22.98 12.11
C LEU A 87 9.96 23.68 13.41
N THR A 88 11.21 24.14 13.48
CA THR A 88 11.75 24.81 14.66
C THR A 88 11.03 26.14 14.87
N ALA A 89 10.89 26.95 13.82
CA ALA A 89 10.14 28.19 13.84
C ALA A 89 8.65 27.98 14.19
N ALA A 90 8.00 26.96 13.64
CA ALA A 90 6.63 26.62 13.96
C ALA A 90 6.44 26.19 15.42
N ASN A 91 7.41 25.46 15.98
CA ASN A 91 7.42 25.07 17.39
C ASN A 91 7.66 26.26 18.32
N GLU A 92 8.57 27.17 17.97
CA GLU A 92 8.79 28.39 18.76
C GLU A 92 7.55 29.28 18.78
N LYS A 93 6.90 29.46 17.63
CA LYS A 93 5.66 30.24 17.53
C LYS A 93 4.52 29.62 18.36
N ARG A 94 4.40 28.29 18.35
CA ARG A 94 3.47 27.57 19.24
C ARG A 94 3.79 27.77 20.72
N LYS A 95 5.07 27.76 21.09
CA LYS A 95 5.53 27.97 22.48
C LYS A 95 5.26 29.39 22.95
N GLU A 96 5.39 30.38 22.07
CA GLU A 96 5.12 31.79 22.38
C GLU A 96 3.61 32.04 22.56
N VAL A 97 2.78 31.49 21.69
CA VAL A 97 1.32 31.53 21.86
C VAL A 97 0.89 30.85 23.16
N SER A 98 1.46 29.69 23.49
CA SER A 98 1.17 28.99 24.76
C SER A 98 1.53 29.85 25.98
N ARG A 99 2.71 30.49 25.97
CA ARG A 99 3.14 31.39 27.06
C ARG A 99 2.26 32.63 27.18
N GLY A 100 1.80 33.18 26.06
CA GLY A 100 0.87 34.32 26.05
C GLY A 100 -0.49 33.98 26.65
N ILE A 101 -0.99 32.76 26.42
CA ILE A 101 -2.25 32.28 26.99
C ILE A 101 -2.11 32.04 28.50
N GLU A 102 -0.97 31.51 28.97
CA GLU A 102 -0.72 31.30 30.40
C GLU A 102 -0.55 32.60 31.20
N GLY A 103 -0.03 33.66 30.58
CA GLY A 103 0.10 34.98 31.20
C GLY A 103 -1.21 35.79 31.26
N LEU A 104 -2.26 35.33 30.59
CA LEU A 104 -3.61 35.95 30.60
C LEU A 104 -4.55 35.33 31.65
N ARG A 105 -4.05 34.40 32.47
CA ARG A 105 -4.78 33.72 33.54
C ARG A 105 -4.30 34.17 34.92
#